data_AF-A0A5S9MDZ5-F1
#
_entry.id   AF-A0A5S9MDZ5-F1
#
_cell.length_a   1.000
_cell.length_b   1.000
_cell.length_c   1.000
_cell.angle_alpha   90.00
_cell.angle_beta   90.00
_cell.angle_gamma   90.00
#
_symmetry.space_group_name_H-M   'P 1'
#
loop_
_entity.id
_entity.type
_entity.pdbx_description
1 polymer ?
#
loop_
_entity_poly.entity_id
_entity_poly.type
_entity_poly.pdbx_seq_one_letter_code
_entity_poly.pdbx_strand_id
1 'polypeptide(L)' 'MLGNFSIGDYFKEEAIEWAWEFLTSEEWIGFDPNLLSVTVHPEDEEAYILFGEIKLVP' A
#
# COMPACT_ATOMS: atom_id res chain seq x y z
N MET A 1 7.63 -8.05 14.76
CA MET A 1 6.70 -7.97 13.62
C MET A 1 5.83 -6.75 13.87
N LEU A 2 5.89 -5.76 12.99
CA LEU A 2 5.00 -4.59 13.02
C LEU A 2 3.81 -4.89 12.11
N GLY A 3 2.59 -4.56 12.53
CA GLY A 3 1.38 -4.80 11.74
C GLY A 3 0.17 -4.06 12.29
N ASN A 4 -0.72 -3.66 11.38
CA ASN A 4 -2.07 -3.19 11.65
C ASN A 4 -3.08 -4.31 11.32
N PHE A 5 -4.18 -4.37 12.08
CA PHE A 5 -5.20 -5.41 11.93
C PHE A 5 -6.57 -4.78 11.74
N SER A 6 -7.34 -5.32 10.79
CA SER A 6 -8.74 -4.97 10.58
C SER A 6 -9.62 -6.14 11.01
N ILE A 7 -10.64 -5.86 11.83
CA ILE A 7 -11.70 -6.82 12.18
C ILE A 7 -13.03 -6.19 11.75
N GLY A 8 -13.25 -6.17 10.43
CA GLY A 8 -14.46 -5.60 9.82
C GLY A 8 -14.53 -4.08 9.82
N ASP A 9 -13.38 -3.40 9.90
CA ASP A 9 -13.29 -1.94 9.96
C ASP A 9 -12.91 -1.35 8.58
N TYR A 10 -11.71 -1.67 8.10
CA TYR A 10 -11.19 -1.26 6.78
C TYR A 10 -10.81 -2.48 5.92
N PHE A 11 -10.60 -2.25 4.62
CA PHE A 11 -10.23 -3.33 3.69
C PHE A 11 -8.98 -2.97 2.89
N LYS A 12 -8.92 -3.32 1.59
CA LYS A 12 -7.70 -3.21 0.79
C LYS A 12 -7.29 -1.77 0.53
N GLU A 13 -8.23 -0.89 0.22
CA GLU A 13 -7.95 0.50 -0.13
C GLU A 13 -7.22 1.23 1.00
N GLU A 14 -7.80 1.27 2.19
CA GLU A 14 -7.20 1.97 3.32
C GLU A 14 -5.93 1.26 3.82
N ALA A 15 -5.90 -0.08 3.77
CA ALA A 15 -4.71 -0.82 4.17
C ALA A 15 -3.51 -0.51 3.26
N ILE A 16 -3.73 -0.41 1.95
CA ILE A 16 -2.70 -0.07 0.97
C ILE A 16 -2.26 1.38 1.14
N GLU A 17 -3.21 2.31 1.27
CA GLU A 17 -2.93 3.74 1.43
C GLU A 17 -2.07 4.00 2.67
N TRP A 18 -2.46 3.47 3.84
CA TRP A 18 -1.70 3.68 5.08
C TRP A 18 -0.33 3.02 5.07
N ALA A 19 -0.21 1.81 4.50
CA ALA A 19 1.08 1.15 4.39
C ALA A 19 2.03 1.98 3.50
N TRP A 20 1.53 2.52 2.40
CA TRP A 20 2.32 3.31 1.49
C TRP A 20 2.71 4.67 2.07
N GLU A 21 1.75 5.37 2.69
CA GLU A 21 1.99 6.63 3.39
C GLU A 21 3.07 6.45 4.44
N PHE A 22 2.94 5.44 5.31
CA PHE A 22 3.90 5.16 6.37
C PHE A 22 5.32 4.95 5.84
N LEU A 23 5.47 4.24 4.71
CA LEU A 23 6.77 3.95 4.13
C LEU A 23 7.40 5.15 3.39
N THR A 24 6.61 5.94 2.68
CA THR A 24 7.13 6.92 1.70
C THR A 24 6.98 8.36 2.10
N SER A 25 6.04 8.70 2.99
CA SER A 25 5.85 10.08 3.43
C SER A 25 7.10 10.59 4.15
N GLU A 26 7.50 11.83 3.85
CA GLU A 26 8.59 12.53 4.53
C GLU A 26 8.31 12.73 6.03
N GLU A 27 7.05 12.69 6.45
CA GLU A 27 6.65 12.79 7.86
C GLU A 27 6.90 11.50 8.66
N TRP A 28 7.05 10.36 7.97
CA TRP A 28 7.19 9.04 8.56
C TRP A 28 8.57 8.43 8.28
N ILE A 29 8.63 7.33 7.51
CA ILE A 29 9.89 6.65 7.21
C ILE A 29 10.65 7.33 6.07
N GLY A 30 9.95 7.94 5.11
CA GLY A 30 10.55 8.74 4.04
C GLY A 30 11.40 7.95 3.04
N PHE A 31 11.06 6.70 2.74
CA PHE A 31 11.75 5.94 1.69
C PHE A 31 11.43 6.48 0.31
N ASP A 32 12.43 6.43 -0.59
CA ASP A 32 12.25 6.77 -2.00
C ASP A 32 11.29 5.76 -2.67
N PRO A 33 10.11 6.20 -3.13
CA PRO A 33 9.15 5.37 -3.86
C PRO A 33 9.75 4.56 -5.01
N ASN A 34 10.74 5.12 -5.71
CA ASN A 34 11.34 4.51 -6.90
C ASN A 34 12.20 3.29 -6.56
N LEU A 35 12.52 3.07 -5.28
CA LEU A 35 13.26 1.90 -4.80
C LEU A 35 12.34 0.82 -4.23
N LEU A 36 11.04 1.08 -4.14
CA LEU A 36 10.04 0.14 -3.65
C LEU A 36 9.40 -0.61 -4.82
N SER A 37 8.97 -1.83 -4.57
CA SER A 37 8.27 -2.66 -5.54
C SER A 37 7.14 -3.40 -4.86
N VAL A 38 6.05 -3.60 -5.60
CA VAL A 38 4.84 -4.24 -5.11
C VAL A 38 4.55 -5.47 -5.96
N THR A 39 4.04 -6.52 -5.32
CA THR A 39 3.52 -7.70 -6.00
C THR A 39 2.12 -7.99 -5.49
N VAL A 40 1.22 -8.37 -6.39
CA VAL A 40 -0.15 -8.78 -6.07
C VAL A 40 -0.35 -10.24 -6.47
N HIS A 41 -1.32 -10.91 -5.84
CA HIS A 41 -1.68 -12.26 -6.25
C HIS A 41 -2.29 -12.24 -7.67
N PRO A 42 -2.01 -13.21 -8.56
CA PRO A 42 -2.45 -13.16 -9.95
C PRO A 42 -3.97 -13.06 -10.16
N GLU A 43 -4.74 -13.57 -9.21
CA GLU A 43 -6.21 -13.54 -9.23
C GLU A 43 -6.81 -12.33 -8.49
N ASP A 44 -5.97 -11.48 -7.89
CA ASP A 44 -6.41 -10.29 -7.14
C ASP A 44 -6.36 -9.03 -8.02
N GLU A 45 -7.34 -8.93 -8.91
CA GLU A 45 -7.50 -7.79 -9.81
C GLU A 45 -7.78 -6.49 -9.03
N GLU A 46 -8.48 -6.57 -7.89
CA GLU A 46 -8.82 -5.42 -7.05
C GLU A 46 -7.57 -4.74 -6.50
N ALA A 47 -6.65 -5.52 -5.91
CA ALA A 47 -5.38 -4.97 -5.42
C ALA A 47 -4.55 -4.37 -6.57
N TYR A 48 -4.50 -5.04 -7.73
CA TYR A 48 -3.79 -4.53 -8.90
C TYR A 48 -4.31 -3.16 -9.35
N ILE A 49 -5.63 -2.99 -9.40
CA ILE A 49 -6.27 -1.72 -9.76
C ILE A 49 -5.96 -0.65 -8.71
N LEU A 50 -6.13 -0.94 -7.42
CA LEU A 50 -5.88 0.02 -6.34
C LEU A 50 -4.45 0.58 -6.36
N PHE A 51 -3.44 -0.27 -6.55
CA PHE A 51 -2.05 0.21 -6.67
C PHE A 51 -1.84 1.13 -7.89
N GLY A 52 -2.56 0.90 -8.99
CA GLY A 52 -2.52 1.75 -10.18
C GLY A 52 -3.30 3.06 -10.04
N GLU A 53 -4.48 3.04 -9.43
CA GLU A 53 -5.35 4.21 -9.25
C GLU A 53 -4.76 5.22 -8.26
N ILE A 54 -4.20 4.72 -7.15
CA ILE A 54 -3.58 5.57 -6.13
C ILE A 54 -2.20 6.09 -6.62
N LYS A 55 -1.73 5.66 -7.82
CA LYS A 55 -0.44 6.05 -8.43
C LYS A 55 0.75 5.85 -7.49
N LEU A 56 0.65 4.85 -6.63
CA LEU A 56 1.68 4.57 -5.62
C LEU A 56 2.89 3.90 -6.26
N VAL A 57 2.72 3.26 -7.40
CA VAL A 57 3.81 2.64 -8.16
C VAL A 57 3.93 3.36 -9.51
N PRO A 58 5.12 3.87 -9.88
CA PRO A 58 5.35 4.56 -11.16
C PRO A 58 5.21 3.64 -12.39
#